data_AF-A0A9E5VP60-F1
#
_entry.id   AF-A0A9E5VP60-F1
#
_cell.length_a   1.000
_cell.length_b   1.000
_cell.length_c   1.000
_cell.angle_alpha   90.00
_cell.angle_beta   90.00
_cell.angle_gamma   90.00
#
_symmetry.space_group_name_H-M   'P 1'
#
loop_
_entity.id
_entity.type
_entity.pdbx_description
1 polymer ?
#
loop_
_entity_poly.entity_id
_entity_poly.type
_entity_poly.pdbx_seq_one_letter_code
_entity_poly.pdbx_strand_id
1 'polypeptide(L)'
;ALMAILLAVLAILLTLELMDFNHFLPIMAQEPIKYIQGTNVVTSIPLGELVVMLMIGPYVEEGKKRRGVYLLGGFLIGCGTLLAIVGRDIALLGKVGPLFALPSFETLRLARVLDLNRMEILFAIVLVVLLFFKICVLYYVSVLATAQLLNLKRYHPLVLMMGALIVGYSFFVFPTSVVHASEGRETSAILWVLFEFLLPLLVLIVGRARGLHKKQSPQAAAPPAGQNLPTGRNANAKA
;
A
#
# COMPACT_ATOMS: atom_id res chain seq x y z
N ALA A 1 -8.10 6.72 2.69
CA ALA A 1 -7.25 7.89 2.40
C ALA A 1 -7.75 9.15 3.09
N LEU A 2 -8.93 9.70 2.73
CA LEU A 2 -9.44 10.95 3.32
C LEU A 2 -9.51 10.93 4.85
N MET A 3 -10.05 9.85 5.43
CA MET A 3 -10.09 9.65 6.88
C MET A 3 -8.69 9.70 7.52
N ALA A 4 -7.68 9.10 6.90
CA ALA A 4 -6.31 9.09 7.42
C ALA A 4 -5.65 10.47 7.35
N ILE A 5 -5.93 11.23 6.29
CA ILE A 5 -5.44 12.60 6.13
C ILE A 5 -6.07 13.51 7.19
N LEU A 6 -7.39 13.43 7.35
CA LEU A 6 -8.11 14.19 8.38
C LEU A 6 -7.59 13.87 9.78
N LEU A 7 -7.36 12.58 10.05
CA LEU A 7 -6.78 12.09 11.29
C LEU A 7 -5.39 12.67 11.54
N ALA A 8 -4.51 12.67 10.52
CA ALA A 8 -3.17 13.23 10.62
C ALA A 8 -3.19 14.74 10.88
N VAL A 9 -4.05 15.48 10.18
CA VAL A 9 -4.22 16.93 10.40
C VAL A 9 -4.71 17.21 11.82
N LEU A 10 -5.74 16.48 12.28
CA LEU A 10 -6.26 16.62 13.64
C LEU A 10 -5.19 16.30 14.69
N ALA A 11 -4.41 15.23 14.50
CA ALA A 11 -3.31 14.87 15.39
C ALA A 11 -2.26 15.98 15.50
N ILE A 12 -1.87 16.56 14.37
CA ILE A 12 -0.90 17.65 14.33
C ILE A 12 -1.47 18.84 15.10
N LEU A 13 -2.68 19.30 14.77
CA LEU A 13 -3.33 20.44 15.44
C LEU A 13 -3.41 20.26 16.96
N LEU A 14 -3.78 19.05 17.40
CA LEU A 14 -3.90 18.71 18.82
C LEU A 14 -2.58 18.74 19.59
N THR A 15 -1.48 18.50 18.88
CA THR A 15 -0.15 18.37 19.49
C THR A 15 0.76 19.57 19.26
N LEU A 16 0.27 20.62 18.57
CA LEU A 16 1.05 21.81 18.26
C LEU A 16 1.70 22.45 19.50
N GLU A 17 0.97 22.51 20.62
CA GLU A 17 1.47 23.13 21.86
C GLU A 17 2.57 22.31 22.56
N LEU A 18 2.66 21.01 22.24
CA LEU A 18 3.65 20.08 22.81
C LEU A 18 4.87 19.89 21.92
N MET A 19 4.85 20.43 20.69
CA MET A 19 5.94 20.26 19.72
C MET A 19 7.12 21.14 20.09
N ASP A 20 8.25 20.52 20.42
CA ASP A 20 9.52 21.21 20.58
C ASP A 20 10.40 20.96 19.35
N PHE A 21 10.60 22.01 18.55
CA PHE A 21 11.40 21.96 17.33
C PHE A 21 12.90 21.78 17.61
N ASN A 22 13.36 21.96 18.86
CA ASN A 22 14.73 21.63 19.24
C ASN A 22 15.03 20.14 19.10
N HIS A 23 14.01 19.28 19.11
CA HIS A 23 14.17 17.84 18.87
C HIS A 23 14.63 17.48 17.45
N PHE A 24 14.53 18.40 16.49
CA PHE A 24 15.14 18.20 15.15
C PHE A 24 16.65 18.34 15.17
N LEU A 25 17.22 18.90 16.24
CA LEU A 25 18.65 19.09 16.40
C LEU A 25 19.26 17.97 17.26
N PRO A 26 20.52 17.58 16.98
CA PRO A 26 21.35 17.98 15.84
C PRO A 26 20.95 17.29 14.53
N ILE A 27 20.91 18.07 13.44
CA ILE A 27 20.69 17.55 12.09
C ILE A 27 21.90 16.72 11.67
N MET A 28 21.65 15.58 11.02
CA MET A 28 22.68 14.69 10.48
C MET A 28 23.70 14.12 11.50
N ALA A 29 23.34 13.99 12.78
CA ALA A 29 24.25 13.46 13.81
C ALA A 29 24.41 11.93 13.85
N GLN A 30 23.59 11.18 13.12
CA GLN A 30 23.71 9.72 13.01
C GLN A 30 24.77 9.31 11.97
N GLU A 31 25.26 8.08 12.07
CA GLU A 31 26.18 7.50 11.08
C GLU A 31 25.53 7.40 9.68
N PRO A 32 26.31 7.54 8.60
CA PRO A 32 25.82 7.43 7.22
C PRO A 32 24.96 6.20 6.94
N ILE A 33 25.34 5.05 7.52
CA ILE A 33 24.65 3.78 7.34
C ILE A 33 23.20 3.82 7.86
N LYS A 34 22.94 4.58 8.92
CA LYS A 34 21.59 4.70 9.51
C LYS A 34 20.65 5.51 8.62
N TYR A 35 21.15 6.49 7.85
CA TYR A 35 20.33 7.17 6.86
C TYR A 35 19.96 6.26 5.69
N ILE A 36 20.91 5.43 5.24
CA ILE A 36 20.67 4.45 4.18
C ILE A 36 19.62 3.45 4.65
N GLN A 37 19.77 2.91 5.87
CA GLN A 37 18.81 1.99 6.46
C GLN A 37 17.43 2.63 6.63
N GLY A 38 17.35 3.84 7.19
CA GLY A 38 16.08 4.57 7.35
C GLY A 38 15.39 4.85 6.02
N THR A 39 16.15 5.25 5.00
CA THR A 39 15.65 5.44 3.64
C THR A 39 15.12 4.14 3.07
N ASN A 40 15.83 3.03 3.29
CA ASN A 40 15.41 1.72 2.84
C ASN A 40 14.09 1.28 3.50
N VAL A 41 13.97 1.45 4.81
CA VAL A 41 12.75 1.12 5.56
C VAL A 41 11.55 1.93 5.05
N VAL A 42 11.71 3.24 4.87
CA VAL A 42 10.63 4.09 4.35
C VAL A 42 10.31 3.77 2.89
N THR A 43 11.29 3.33 2.11
CA THR A 43 11.04 2.99 0.70
C THR A 43 10.34 1.64 0.58
N SER A 44 10.82 0.59 1.25
CA SER A 44 10.21 -0.73 1.09
C SER A 44 8.89 -0.87 1.83
N ILE A 45 8.76 -0.39 3.06
CA ILE A 45 7.57 -0.71 3.86
C ILE A 45 6.32 0.04 3.38
N PRO A 46 6.27 1.39 3.40
CA PRO A 46 5.09 2.11 2.92
C PRO A 46 5.10 2.37 1.41
N LEU A 47 6.25 2.62 0.76
CA LEU A 47 6.27 2.92 -0.68
C LEU A 47 6.30 1.67 -1.57
N GLY A 48 6.80 0.54 -1.06
CA GLY A 48 6.79 -0.76 -1.77
C GLY A 48 5.37 -1.24 -2.10
N GLU A 49 4.38 -0.87 -1.29
CA GLU A 49 2.95 -1.15 -1.54
C GLU A 49 2.43 -0.53 -2.84
N LEU A 50 3.10 0.48 -3.40
CA LEU A 50 2.73 1.03 -4.71
C LEU A 50 2.91 0.00 -5.82
N VAL A 51 3.88 -0.90 -5.69
CA VAL A 51 4.09 -2.01 -6.64
C VAL A 51 2.86 -2.94 -6.63
N VAL A 52 2.29 -3.16 -5.44
CA VAL A 52 1.04 -3.93 -5.28
C VAL A 52 -0.13 -3.21 -5.96
N MET A 53 -0.20 -1.88 -5.84
CA MET A 53 -1.24 -1.08 -6.53
C MET A 53 -1.13 -1.14 -8.06
N LEU A 54 0.07 -1.32 -8.62
CA LEU A 54 0.24 -1.53 -10.06
C LEU A 54 -0.42 -2.83 -10.55
N MET A 55 -0.45 -3.89 -9.74
CA MET A 55 -1.13 -5.14 -10.08
C MET A 55 -2.65 -5.00 -10.10
N ILE A 56 -3.21 -4.04 -9.36
CA ILE A 56 -4.64 -3.74 -9.31
C ILE A 56 -5.04 -2.78 -10.45
N GLY A 57 -4.13 -1.88 -10.86
CA GLY A 57 -4.33 -0.91 -11.94
C GLY A 57 -4.96 -1.43 -13.25
N PRO A 58 -4.68 -2.64 -13.78
CA PRO A 58 -5.37 -3.15 -14.97
C PRO A 58 -6.86 -3.41 -14.78
N TYR A 59 -7.32 -3.67 -13.56
CA TYR A 59 -8.71 -4.00 -13.23
C TYR A 59 -9.60 -2.78 -12.99
N VAL A 60 -9.03 -1.57 -12.96
CA VAL A 60 -9.77 -0.31 -12.78
C VAL A 60 -10.20 0.23 -14.15
N GLU A 61 -11.51 0.48 -14.33
CA GLU A 61 -12.14 0.85 -15.61
C GLU A 61 -11.69 2.21 -16.19
N GLU A 62 -10.97 3.04 -15.43
CA GLU A 62 -10.62 4.39 -15.89
C GLU A 62 -9.54 4.43 -16.99
N GLY A 63 -9.77 5.33 -17.96
CA GLY A 63 -9.05 5.47 -19.22
C GLY A 63 -7.52 5.46 -19.07
N LYS A 64 -6.87 4.60 -19.87
CA LYS A 64 -5.42 4.35 -19.92
C LYS A 64 -4.52 5.60 -19.82
N LYS A 65 -4.99 6.78 -20.23
CA LYS A 65 -4.24 8.05 -20.16
C LYS A 65 -4.18 8.71 -18.77
N ARG A 66 -5.13 8.46 -17.86
CA ARG A 66 -5.17 9.12 -16.53
C ARG A 66 -4.61 8.27 -15.38
N ARG A 67 -4.41 6.97 -15.59
CA ARG A 67 -3.90 6.04 -14.57
C ARG A 67 -2.57 6.50 -13.96
N GLY A 68 -1.62 6.94 -14.79
CA GLY A 68 -0.33 7.44 -14.31
C GLY A 68 -0.45 8.70 -13.46
N VAL A 69 -1.40 9.58 -13.77
CA VAL A 69 -1.65 10.82 -13.01
C VAL A 69 -2.23 10.50 -11.65
N TYR A 70 -3.19 9.56 -11.55
CA TYR A 70 -3.75 9.18 -10.26
C TYR A 70 -2.77 8.41 -9.38
N LEU A 71 -1.95 7.52 -9.96
CA LEU A 71 -0.90 6.82 -9.22
C LEU A 71 0.15 7.82 -8.69
N LEU A 72 0.61 8.75 -9.52
CA LEU A 72 1.57 9.77 -9.11
C LEU A 72 0.96 10.74 -8.09
N GLY A 73 -0.30 11.16 -8.28
CA GLY A 73 -1.01 12.02 -7.34
C GLY A 73 -1.19 11.35 -5.97
N GLY A 74 -1.61 10.08 -5.95
CA GLY A 74 -1.70 9.29 -4.74
C GLY A 74 -0.35 9.12 -4.04
N PHE A 75 0.71 8.87 -4.81
CA PHE A 75 2.08 8.79 -4.30
C PHE A 75 2.52 10.10 -3.62
N LEU A 76 2.35 11.24 -4.29
CA LEU A 76 2.75 12.54 -3.74
C LEU A 76 1.98 12.90 -2.47
N ILE A 77 0.66 12.65 -2.45
CA ILE A 77 -0.16 12.85 -1.25
C ILE A 77 0.30 11.91 -0.12
N GLY A 78 0.55 10.63 -0.44
CA GLY A 78 1.08 9.64 0.51
C GLY A 78 2.40 10.08 1.13
N CYS A 79 3.39 10.43 0.31
CA CYS A 79 4.68 10.93 0.77
C CYS A 79 4.55 12.20 1.64
N GLY A 80 3.72 13.17 1.22
CA GLY A 80 3.48 14.38 1.98
C GLY A 80 2.86 14.10 3.35
N THR A 81 1.87 13.21 3.42
CA THR A 81 1.23 12.83 4.69
C THR A 81 2.19 12.07 5.62
N LEU A 82 3.00 11.17 5.07
CA LEU A 82 3.98 10.42 5.84
C LEU A 82 5.07 11.34 6.39
N LEU A 83 5.55 12.29 5.59
CA LEU A 83 6.52 13.29 6.03
C LEU A 83 5.97 14.17 7.15
N ALA A 84 4.71 14.60 7.06
CA ALA A 84 4.05 15.36 8.12
C ALA A 84 3.94 14.57 9.44
N ILE A 85 3.57 13.28 9.37
CA ILE A 85 3.46 12.40 10.55
C ILE A 85 4.84 12.18 11.18
N VAL A 86 5.86 11.86 10.39
CA VAL A 86 7.23 11.64 10.90
C VAL A 86 7.79 12.93 11.50
N GLY A 87 7.59 14.08 10.85
CA GLY A 87 8.01 15.37 11.40
C GLY A 87 7.34 15.67 12.74
N ARG A 88 6.04 15.40 12.86
CA ARG A 88 5.32 15.50 14.14
C ARG A 88 5.92 14.59 15.21
N ASP A 89 6.16 13.32 14.89
CA ASP A 89 6.69 12.34 15.84
C ASP A 89 8.09 12.72 16.34
N ILE A 90 8.95 13.28 15.47
CA ILE A 90 10.26 13.82 15.85
C ILE A 90 10.11 15.02 16.78
N ALA A 91 9.23 15.97 16.47
CA ALA A 91 9.03 17.17 17.30
C ALA A 91 8.53 16.86 18.72
N LEU A 92 7.82 15.74 18.90
CA LEU A 92 7.24 15.34 20.18
C LEU A 92 8.13 14.38 20.98
N LEU A 93 8.65 13.32 20.35
CA LEU A 93 9.43 12.30 21.05
C LEU A 93 10.94 12.53 20.97
N GLY A 94 11.42 13.28 19.98
CA GLY A 94 12.86 13.43 19.73
C GLY A 94 13.61 12.09 19.76
N LYS A 95 14.65 12.03 20.60
CA LYS A 95 15.56 10.86 20.70
C LYS A 95 14.91 9.60 21.25
N VAL A 96 13.78 9.69 21.96
CA VAL A 96 13.09 8.50 22.50
C VAL A 96 12.13 7.87 21.48
N GLY A 97 11.85 8.55 20.36
CA GLY A 97 10.95 8.07 19.30
C GLY A 97 11.27 6.64 18.82
N PRO A 98 12.53 6.33 18.46
CA PRO A 98 12.90 5.01 17.96
C PRO A 98 12.75 3.85 18.96
N LEU A 99 12.61 4.13 20.26
CA LEU A 99 12.45 3.14 21.32
C LEU A 99 11.04 2.51 21.32
N PHE A 100 10.06 3.21 20.76
CA PHE A 100 8.68 2.74 20.71
C PHE A 100 8.41 1.94 19.43
N ALA A 101 7.62 0.88 19.53
CA ALA A 101 7.18 0.10 18.37
C ALA A 101 6.23 0.91 17.48
N LEU A 102 5.44 1.80 18.08
CA LEU A 102 4.44 2.65 17.41
C LEU A 102 4.58 4.12 17.89
N PRO A 103 5.58 4.88 17.41
CA PRO A 103 5.85 6.24 17.86
C PRO A 103 4.64 7.18 17.70
N SER A 104 3.92 7.05 16.59
CA SER A 104 2.73 7.86 16.31
C SER A 104 1.55 7.60 17.25
N PHE A 105 1.52 6.43 17.91
CA PHE A 105 0.51 6.13 18.93
C PHE A 105 0.89 6.76 20.27
N GLU A 106 2.18 6.74 20.63
CA GLU A 106 2.67 7.34 21.87
C GLU A 106 2.60 8.87 21.85
N THR A 107 2.86 9.51 20.70
CA THR A 107 2.63 10.96 20.54
C THR A 107 1.18 11.36 20.85
N LEU A 108 0.20 10.55 20.42
CA LEU A 108 -1.21 10.80 20.68
C LEU A 108 -1.57 10.57 22.14
N ARG A 109 -0.91 9.61 22.79
CA ARG A 109 -1.05 9.39 24.22
C ARG A 109 -0.47 10.54 25.05
N LEU A 110 0.61 11.17 24.60
CA LEU A 110 1.16 12.39 25.22
C LEU A 110 0.18 13.57 25.11
N ALA A 111 -0.55 13.69 23.98
CA ALA A 111 -1.57 14.72 23.79
C ALA A 111 -2.72 14.66 24.83
N ARG A 112 -2.96 13.48 25.43
CA ARG A 112 -3.98 13.28 26.46
C ARG A 112 -3.74 14.10 27.74
N VAL A 113 -2.51 14.57 27.97
CA VAL A 113 -2.16 15.38 29.15
C VAL A 113 -2.87 16.74 29.14
N LEU A 114 -3.37 17.21 27.98
CA LEU A 114 -4.10 18.47 27.80
C LEU A 114 -5.62 18.38 28.06
N ASP A 115 -6.09 17.38 28.82
CA ASP A 115 -7.50 17.23 29.25
C ASP A 115 -8.53 16.98 28.13
N LEU A 116 -8.07 16.66 26.92
CA LEU A 116 -8.92 16.34 25.79
C LEU A 116 -9.28 14.84 25.80
N ASN A 117 -10.48 14.57 26.31
CA ASN A 117 -11.24 13.31 26.31
C ASN A 117 -10.72 12.24 25.33
N ARG A 118 -10.18 11.12 25.83
CA ARG A 118 -9.87 9.81 25.18
C ARG A 118 -9.85 9.70 23.63
N MET A 119 -9.31 10.69 22.92
CA MET A 119 -9.28 10.66 21.45
C MET A 119 -8.41 9.52 20.95
N GLU A 120 -7.41 9.10 21.73
CA GLU A 120 -6.52 7.94 21.49
C GLU A 120 -7.27 6.68 21.03
N ILE A 121 -8.49 6.43 21.53
CA ILE A 121 -9.30 5.27 21.16
C ILE A 121 -9.80 5.40 19.72
N LEU A 122 -10.24 6.58 19.30
CA LEU A 122 -10.67 6.83 17.92
C LEU A 122 -9.51 6.64 16.94
N PHE A 123 -8.32 7.11 17.30
CA PHE A 123 -7.10 6.88 16.52
C PHE A 123 -6.77 5.38 16.42
N ALA A 124 -6.88 4.63 17.52
CA ALA A 124 -6.66 3.18 17.51
C ALA A 124 -7.64 2.46 16.58
N ILE A 125 -8.93 2.82 16.62
CA ILE A 125 -9.96 2.23 15.74
C ILE A 125 -9.63 2.51 14.27
N VAL A 126 -9.29 3.75 13.92
CA VAL A 126 -8.94 4.10 12.54
C VAL A 126 -7.67 3.35 12.09
N LEU A 127 -6.67 3.24 12.95
CA LEU A 127 -5.45 2.49 12.66
C LEU A 127 -5.75 1.01 12.38
N VAL A 128 -6.59 0.36 13.19
CA VAL A 128 -7.00 -1.03 13.01
C VAL A 128 -7.74 -1.21 11.69
N VAL A 129 -8.66 -0.30 11.34
CA VAL A 129 -9.39 -0.34 10.07
C VAL A 129 -8.45 -0.18 8.87
N LEU A 130 -7.47 0.72 8.95
CA LEU A 130 -6.48 0.92 7.89
C LEU A 130 -5.57 -0.32 7.72
N LEU A 131 -5.14 -0.91 8.83
CA LEU A 131 -4.31 -2.12 8.81
C LEU A 131 -5.09 -3.31 8.24
N PHE A 132 -6.36 -3.45 8.62
CA PHE A 132 -7.24 -4.46 8.05
C PHE A 132 -7.38 -4.30 6.53
N PHE A 133 -7.64 -3.07 6.06
CA PHE A 133 -7.70 -2.78 4.63
C PHE A 133 -6.41 -3.15 3.90
N LYS A 134 -5.24 -2.79 4.47
CA LYS A 134 -3.93 -3.16 3.94
C LYS A 134 -3.77 -4.67 3.82
N ILE A 135 -4.12 -5.43 4.87
CA ILE A 135 -4.04 -6.90 4.86
C ILE A 135 -4.95 -7.48 3.76
N CYS A 136 -6.18 -6.98 3.62
CA CYS A 136 -7.09 -7.43 2.55
C CYS A 136 -6.50 -7.23 1.15
N VAL A 137 -5.91 -6.07 0.89
CA VAL A 137 -5.29 -5.76 -0.41
C VAL A 137 -4.08 -6.66 -0.68
N LEU A 138 -3.17 -6.78 0.29
CA LEU A 138 -1.98 -7.63 0.15
C LEU A 138 -2.35 -9.10 -0.03
N TYR A 139 -3.36 -9.57 0.70
CA TYR A 139 -3.88 -10.93 0.60
C TYR A 139 -4.47 -11.20 -0.79
N TYR A 140 -5.31 -10.29 -1.29
CA TYR A 140 -5.89 -10.39 -2.63
C TYR A 140 -4.80 -10.51 -3.71
N VAL A 141 -3.81 -9.62 -3.67
CA VAL A 141 -2.72 -9.62 -4.66
C VAL A 141 -1.85 -10.87 -4.52
N SER A 142 -1.60 -11.36 -3.30
CA SER A 142 -0.86 -12.60 -3.07
C SER A 142 -1.55 -13.83 -3.66
N VAL A 143 -2.87 -13.93 -3.51
CA VAL A 143 -3.67 -15.00 -4.13
C VAL A 143 -3.64 -14.88 -5.65
N LEU A 144 -3.81 -13.67 -6.18
CA LEU A 144 -3.76 -13.42 -7.63
C LEU A 144 -2.39 -13.78 -8.23
N ALA A 145 -1.31 -13.36 -7.59
CA ALA A 145 0.06 -13.65 -8.01
C ALA A 145 0.33 -15.16 -8.02
N THR A 146 -0.09 -15.87 -6.96
CA THR A 146 0.05 -17.33 -6.88
C THR A 146 -0.78 -18.04 -7.95
N ALA A 147 -2.01 -17.57 -8.21
CA ALA A 147 -2.85 -18.13 -9.28
C ALA A 147 -2.21 -17.95 -10.67
N GLN A 148 -1.59 -16.78 -10.93
CA GLN A 148 -0.85 -16.51 -12.17
C GLN A 148 0.40 -17.38 -12.30
N LEU A 149 1.16 -17.55 -11.20
CA LEU A 149 2.37 -18.38 -11.18
C LEU A 149 2.06 -19.86 -11.47
N LEU A 150 0.94 -20.37 -10.92
CA LEU A 150 0.48 -21.74 -11.11
C LEU A 150 -0.43 -21.93 -12.35
N ASN A 151 -0.67 -20.88 -13.14
CA ASN A 151 -1.56 -20.89 -14.32
C ASN A 151 -2.97 -21.45 -14.02
N LEU A 152 -3.53 -21.14 -12.85
CA LEU A 152 -4.83 -21.65 -12.42
C LEU A 152 -5.99 -20.84 -13.01
N LYS A 153 -6.94 -21.53 -13.65
CA LYS A 153 -8.17 -20.90 -14.20
C LYS A 153 -9.19 -20.47 -13.14
N ARG A 154 -9.13 -21.04 -11.93
CA ARG A 154 -10.03 -20.74 -10.81
C ARG A 154 -9.20 -20.49 -9.55
N TYR A 155 -9.29 -19.29 -8.99
CA TYR A 155 -8.54 -18.90 -7.79
C TYR A 155 -9.34 -19.09 -6.48
N HIS A 156 -10.63 -19.42 -6.55
CA HIS A 156 -11.51 -19.50 -5.37
C HIS A 156 -11.06 -20.52 -4.31
N PRO A 157 -10.60 -21.74 -4.66
CA PRO A 157 -10.04 -22.68 -3.66
C PRO A 157 -8.71 -22.20 -3.07
N LEU A 158 -7.94 -21.44 -3.85
CA LEU A 158 -6.65 -20.91 -3.45
C LEU A 158 -6.78 -19.83 -2.37
N VAL A 159 -7.88 -19.07 -2.38
CA VAL A 159 -8.24 -18.12 -1.31
C VAL A 159 -8.24 -18.87 0.03
N LEU A 160 -9.06 -19.92 0.17
CA LEU A 160 -9.18 -20.65 1.43
C LEU A 160 -7.83 -21.22 1.90
N MET A 161 -7.07 -21.82 1.00
CA MET A 161 -5.76 -22.41 1.32
C MET A 161 -4.76 -21.37 1.81
N MET A 162 -4.65 -20.25 1.11
CA MET A 162 -3.75 -19.15 1.50
C MET A 162 -4.20 -18.50 2.82
N GLY A 163 -5.52 -18.39 3.05
CA GLY A 163 -6.06 -17.85 4.29
C GLY A 163 -5.71 -18.71 5.50
N ALA A 164 -5.92 -20.03 5.39
CA ALA A 164 -5.55 -20.98 6.43
C ALA A 164 -4.03 -20.94 6.73
N LEU A 165 -3.21 -20.83 5.68
CA LEU A 165 -1.75 -20.76 5.81
C LEU A 165 -1.30 -19.48 6.52
N ILE A 166 -1.88 -18.31 6.19
CA ILE A 166 -1.56 -17.04 6.85
C ILE A 166 -1.94 -17.08 8.33
N VAL A 167 -3.14 -17.59 8.66
CA VAL A 167 -3.59 -17.70 10.06
C VAL A 167 -2.69 -18.65 10.83
N GLY A 168 -2.38 -19.83 10.26
CA GLY A 168 -1.48 -20.79 10.89
C GLY A 168 -0.07 -20.22 11.11
N TYR A 169 0.48 -19.54 10.10
CA TYR A 169 1.81 -18.93 10.18
C TYR A 169 1.86 -17.80 11.20
N SER A 170 0.79 -17.01 11.36
CA SER A 170 0.73 -15.85 12.26
C SER A 170 1.09 -16.17 13.72
N PHE A 171 0.81 -17.39 14.21
CA PHE A 171 1.15 -17.82 15.56
C PHE A 171 2.65 -18.04 15.79
N PHE A 172 3.43 -18.26 14.72
CA PHE A 172 4.84 -18.63 14.81
C PHE A 172 5.80 -17.50 14.38
N VAL A 173 5.32 -16.47 13.67
CA VAL A 173 6.23 -15.49 13.05
C VAL A 173 6.94 -14.62 14.07
N PHE A 174 6.20 -13.96 14.95
CA PHE A 174 6.77 -12.97 15.88
C PHE A 174 6.15 -13.10 17.28
N PRO A 175 6.99 -13.21 18.32
CA PRO A 175 6.51 -13.37 19.69
C PRO A 175 5.99 -12.05 20.30
N THR A 176 6.48 -10.90 19.84
CA THR A 176 6.05 -9.58 20.34
C THR A 176 6.02 -8.54 19.22
N SER A 177 5.24 -7.47 19.42
CA SER A 177 5.17 -6.34 18.48
C SER A 177 6.51 -5.58 18.36
N VAL A 178 7.32 -5.56 19.42
CA VAL A 178 8.65 -4.95 19.40
C VAL A 178 9.59 -5.73 18.48
N VAL A 179 9.59 -7.07 18.59
CA VAL A 179 10.40 -7.94 17.71
C VAL A 179 9.92 -7.84 16.26
N HIS A 180 8.61 -7.80 16.01
CA HIS A 180 8.08 -7.53 14.67
C HIS A 180 8.59 -6.20 14.09
N ALA A 181 8.61 -5.14 14.91
CA ALA A 181 9.06 -3.82 14.48
C ALA A 181 10.58 -3.71 14.28
N SER A 182 11.39 -4.48 15.02
CA SER A 182 12.85 -4.54 14.83
C SER A 182 13.22 -5.38 13.61
N GLU A 183 12.64 -6.57 13.45
CA GLU A 183 12.86 -7.46 12.30
C GLU A 183 12.42 -6.81 10.99
N GLY A 184 11.32 -6.03 11.04
CA GLY A 184 10.87 -5.21 9.91
C GLY A 184 11.92 -4.19 9.46
N ARG A 185 12.62 -3.56 10.42
CA ARG A 185 13.62 -2.51 10.17
C ARG A 185 14.97 -3.03 9.71
N GLU A 186 15.40 -4.17 10.24
CA GLU A 186 16.75 -4.69 10.01
C GLU A 186 16.80 -5.74 8.90
N THR A 187 15.86 -6.68 8.91
CA THR A 187 15.91 -7.86 8.04
C THR A 187 14.94 -7.75 6.86
N SER A 188 13.67 -7.47 7.15
CA SER A 188 12.62 -7.53 6.13
C SER A 188 12.74 -6.40 5.11
N ALA A 189 13.11 -5.19 5.54
CA ALA A 189 13.33 -4.08 4.62
C ALA A 189 14.43 -4.35 3.59
N ILE A 190 15.47 -5.13 3.92
CA ILE A 190 16.52 -5.49 2.95
C ILE A 190 16.02 -6.53 1.96
N LEU A 191 15.31 -7.55 2.46
CA LEU A 191 14.75 -8.62 1.63
C LEU A 191 13.67 -8.11 0.68
N TRP A 192 12.79 -7.23 1.15
CA TRP A 192 11.67 -6.71 0.34
C TRP A 192 12.14 -5.88 -0.86
N VAL A 193 13.24 -5.13 -0.76
CA VAL A 193 13.80 -4.41 -1.92
C VAL A 193 14.09 -5.33 -3.10
N LEU A 194 14.57 -6.55 -2.83
CA LEU A 194 14.85 -7.52 -3.89
C LEU A 194 13.57 -7.94 -4.63
N PHE A 195 12.44 -8.04 -3.92
CA PHE A 195 11.18 -8.43 -4.54
C PHE A 195 10.40 -7.24 -5.11
N GLU A 196 10.52 -6.05 -4.52
CA GLU A 196 9.78 -4.86 -4.92
C GLU A 196 10.46 -4.07 -6.04
N PHE A 197 11.79 -4.01 -6.05
CA PHE A 197 12.53 -3.24 -7.05
C PHE A 197 13.23 -4.16 -8.06
N LEU A 198 14.00 -5.13 -7.59
CA LEU A 198 14.82 -5.95 -8.48
C LEU A 198 13.96 -6.84 -9.39
N LEU A 199 12.90 -7.45 -8.86
CA LEU A 199 12.03 -8.34 -9.65
C LEU A 199 11.25 -7.58 -10.75
N PRO A 200 10.52 -6.47 -10.47
CA PRO A 200 9.85 -5.71 -11.53
C PRO A 200 10.83 -5.11 -12.55
N LEU A 201 12.01 -4.67 -12.10
CA LEU A 201 13.05 -4.16 -12.99
C LEU A 201 13.56 -5.24 -13.94
N LEU A 202 13.83 -6.45 -13.44
CA LEU A 202 14.21 -7.59 -14.27
C LEU A 202 13.13 -7.94 -15.29
N VAL A 203 11.86 -8.01 -14.84
CA VAL A 203 10.73 -8.28 -15.75
C VAL A 203 10.61 -7.19 -16.81
N LEU A 204 10.83 -5.92 -16.47
CA LEU A 204 10.82 -4.81 -17.42
C LEU A 204 11.96 -4.90 -18.44
N ILE A 205 13.18 -5.21 -17.99
CA ILE A 205 14.36 -5.38 -18.85
C ILE A 205 14.14 -6.56 -19.81
N VAL A 206 13.73 -7.72 -19.29
CA VAL A 206 13.45 -8.92 -20.08
C VAL A 206 12.29 -8.67 -21.03
N GLY A 207 11.22 -8.00 -20.58
CA GLY A 207 10.07 -7.65 -21.41
C GLY A 207 10.43 -6.72 -22.57
N ARG A 208 11.34 -5.76 -22.31
CA ARG A 208 11.85 -4.85 -23.35
C ARG A 208 12.81 -5.56 -24.30
N ALA A 209 13.67 -6.44 -23.79
CA ALA A 209 14.57 -7.27 -24.61
C ALA A 209 13.82 -8.28 -25.49
N ARG A 210 12.69 -8.83 -25.01
CA ARG A 210 11.81 -9.74 -25.78
C ARG A 210 10.88 -9.04 -26.76
N GLY A 211 10.91 -7.70 -26.86
CA GLY A 211 10.10 -6.96 -27.83
C GLY A 211 8.59 -6.99 -27.57
N LEU A 212 8.15 -7.28 -26.33
CA LEU A 212 6.72 -7.34 -25.95
C LEU A 212 6.00 -5.98 -26.01
N HIS A 213 6.70 -4.90 -26.39
CA HIS A 213 6.13 -3.59 -26.71
C HIS A 213 5.53 -3.49 -28.12
N LYS A 214 5.35 -4.59 -28.87
CA LYS A 214 4.44 -4.57 -30.03
C LYS A 214 3.03 -4.30 -29.52
N LYS A 215 2.62 -3.02 -29.64
CA LYS A 215 1.26 -2.49 -29.48
C LYS A 215 0.25 -3.59 -29.85
N GLN A 216 -0.42 -4.20 -28.87
CA GLN A 216 -1.66 -4.90 -29.15
C GLN A 216 -2.62 -3.85 -29.68
N SER A 217 -2.81 -3.84 -31.01
CA SER A 217 -3.92 -3.17 -31.67
C SER A 217 -5.20 -3.52 -30.92
N PRO A 218 -6.13 -2.58 -30.68
CA PRO A 218 -7.40 -2.87 -30.03
C PRO A 218 -8.06 -4.01 -30.80
N GLN A 219 -8.17 -5.18 -30.17
CA GLN A 219 -8.86 -6.32 -30.73
C GLN A 219 -10.30 -5.84 -30.98
N ALA A 220 -10.66 -5.77 -32.26
CA ALA A 220 -11.97 -5.36 -32.72
C ALA A 220 -13.04 -6.10 -31.91
N ALA A 221 -13.99 -5.35 -31.38
CA ALA A 221 -15.14 -5.86 -30.68
C ALA A 221 -15.77 -7.01 -31.48
N ALA A 222 -15.79 -8.21 -30.90
CA ALA A 222 -16.59 -9.30 -31.42
C ALA A 222 -18.07 -8.86 -31.35
N PRO A 223 -18.85 -8.92 -32.44
CA PRO A 223 -20.27 -8.61 -32.38
C PRO A 223 -20.97 -9.58 -31.42
N PRO A 224 -21.93 -9.13 -30.59
CA PRO A 224 -22.69 -10.03 -29.73
C PRO A 224 -23.49 -11.01 -30.56
N ALA A 225 -23.21 -12.30 -30.39
CA ALA A 225 -23.99 -13.40 -30.94
C ALA A 225 -25.34 -13.48 -30.20
N GLY A 226 -26.43 -13.23 -30.91
CA GLY A 226 -27.77 -13.59 -30.44
C GLY A 226 -28.87 -12.59 -30.82
N GLN A 227 -29.31 -12.63 -32.07
CA GLN A 227 -30.68 -12.27 -32.45
C GLN A 227 -31.06 -13.03 -33.72
N ASN A 228 -31.34 -14.33 -33.57
CA ASN A 228 -32.12 -15.08 -34.55
C ASN A 228 -33.59 -14.85 -34.23
N LEU A 229 -34.28 -14.05 -35.05
CA LEU A 229 -35.74 -14.00 -35.12
C LEU A 229 -36.13 -14.36 -36.56
N PRO A 230 -36.92 -15.41 -36.79
CA PRO A 230 -37.35 -15.78 -38.13
C PRO A 230 -38.48 -14.84 -38.56
N THR A 231 -38.19 -13.90 -39.46
CA THR A 231 -39.26 -13.15 -40.13
C THR A 231 -39.71 -13.90 -41.36
N GLY A 232 -40.97 -14.32 -41.30
CA GLY A 232 -41.66 -15.10 -42.32
C GLY A 232 -41.81 -14.35 -43.64
N ARG A 233 -41.67 -15.16 -44.68
CA ARG A 233 -42.31 -15.12 -46.00
C ARG A 233 -43.65 -14.34 -46.03
N ASN A 234 -43.74 -13.33 -46.91
CA ASN A 234 -44.88 -13.01 -47.80
C ASN A 234 -44.53 -11.72 -48.57
N ALA A 235 -44.25 -11.78 -49.87
CA ALA A 235 -45.21 -11.80 -50.98
C ALA A 235 -45.84 -10.43 -51.28
N ASN A 236 -45.52 -9.92 -52.48
CA ASN A 236 -46.35 -9.19 -53.45
C ASN A 236 -46.10 -7.69 -53.75
N ALA A 237 -46.24 -7.45 -55.07
CA ALA A 237 -46.50 -6.22 -55.82
C ALA A 237 -45.30 -5.26 -56.03
N LYS A 238 -44.64 -5.21 -57.20
CA LYS A 238 -45.09 -4.65 -58.50
C LYS A 238 -45.80 -3.29 -58.37
N ALA A 239 -45.06 -2.21 -58.65
CA ALA A 239 -45.35 -1.19 -59.66
C ALA A 239 -44.16 -0.21 -59.72
#